data_AF-A0AAU2XX45-F1
#
_entry.id   AF-A0AAU2XX45-F1
#
_cell.length_a   1.000
_cell.length_b   1.000
_cell.length_c   1.000
_cell.angle_alpha   90.00
_cell.angle_beta   90.00
_cell.angle_gamma   90.00
#
_symmetry.space_group_name_H-M   'P 1'
#
loop_
_entity.id
_entity.type
_entity.pdbx_description
1 polymer ?
#
loop_
_entity_poly.entity_id
_entity_poly.type
_entity_poly.pdbx_seq_one_letter_code
_entity_poly.pdbx_strand_id
1 'polypeptide(L)'
;MSLISTLGRLEAVRTGRAQPAATVRHRHLSERPLVLVPLTTAGEAGAPLGALVGTDRDAPRLLVVPQPRDRDLRFAFLAELADVVLPYLDEYAEAVEAAERNETDPETGKRVKVEVELCADAPQLIVPSRAGVDFVRLLGRSMRFRRTAEQDPETPYPAPPRVPLLGRWLTHFAERARVPGSSLLLATTDVLSRHWATGQSTLEDQHLGALLAWIDPPEGSTGAEAALHAELARDPKGQLLCPPAGPATDPAFDNKLLAPAIERYDRARTALAAAEDGLEADDRLGELTTAEREIRDLVLSRTLPTWEKVWQGLDLLRALPDGAHVEERWTRDRWSFTGHRDRVVAGEPPQPRRDDAVTAANKLAAREREQARLEAQEALDDPLVMAGRRLSGEAFAGEVTDVVMAYSESKRPSPRPLVTVRTEDRPHLGERAKVYRSLGGKPQSAEFVGREADDLFVLRIVDKMGRGKEPEAGSVPEKGDLLCFTTFEHEQRGGPKLPDPEETPWTHGGPPGEAVQEAADPTTTEDVL
;
A
#
# COMPACT_ATOMS: atom_id res chain seq x y z
N MET A 1 -11.22 -15.64 6.71
CA MET A 1 -10.23 -16.50 6.04
C MET A 1 -10.99 -17.47 5.16
N SER A 2 -10.58 -17.65 3.90
CA SER A 2 -11.16 -18.65 3.00
C SER A 2 -10.65 -20.06 3.37
N LEU A 3 -11.38 -21.10 2.96
CA LEU A 3 -10.99 -22.49 3.23
C LEU A 3 -9.61 -22.83 2.65
N ILE A 4 -9.30 -22.31 1.45
CA ILE A 4 -7.99 -22.49 0.81
C ILE A 4 -6.86 -21.81 1.61
N SER A 5 -7.11 -20.64 2.20
CA SER A 5 -6.12 -19.98 3.06
C SER A 5 -5.85 -20.78 4.32
N THR A 6 -6.88 -21.39 4.92
CA THR A 6 -6.71 -22.27 6.08
C THR A 6 -5.94 -23.53 5.72
N LEU A 7 -6.25 -24.14 4.56
CA LEU A 7 -5.52 -25.31 4.07
C LEU A 7 -4.04 -24.99 3.85
N GLY A 8 -3.72 -23.88 3.17
CA GLY A 8 -2.33 -23.46 2.94
C GLY A 8 -1.54 -23.26 4.23
N ARG A 9 -2.16 -22.69 5.27
CA ARG A 9 -1.51 -22.56 6.60
C ARG A 9 -1.28 -23.91 7.27
N LEU A 10 -2.24 -24.84 7.20
CA LEU A 10 -2.09 -26.20 7.75
C LEU A 10 -1.02 -26.99 6.98
N GLU A 11 -0.97 -26.85 5.66
CA GLU A 11 0.07 -27.45 4.83
C GLU A 11 1.43 -26.85 5.12
N ALA A 12 1.52 -25.55 5.40
CA ALA A 12 2.76 -24.91 5.80
C ALA A 12 3.31 -25.52 7.10
N VAL A 13 2.45 -25.69 8.11
CA VAL A 13 2.83 -26.38 9.36
C VAL A 13 3.26 -27.82 9.10
N ARG A 14 2.51 -28.57 8.27
CA ARG A 14 2.80 -29.99 7.99
C ARG A 14 4.11 -30.19 7.23
N THR A 15 4.42 -29.31 6.28
CA THR A 15 5.60 -29.40 5.42
C THR A 15 6.81 -28.67 6.00
N GLY A 16 6.60 -27.82 7.01
CA GLY A 16 7.64 -26.97 7.58
C GLY A 16 8.09 -25.84 6.65
N ARG A 17 7.30 -25.45 5.65
CA ARG A 17 7.63 -24.36 4.71
C ARG A 17 6.38 -23.59 4.28
N ALA A 18 6.48 -22.28 4.09
CA ALA A 18 5.35 -21.49 3.60
C ALA A 18 4.83 -22.03 2.26
N GLN A 19 3.52 -22.01 2.07
CA GLN A 19 2.87 -22.44 0.84
C GLN A 19 2.58 -21.23 -0.05
N PRO A 20 2.78 -21.30 -1.37
CA PRO A 20 2.33 -20.26 -2.28
C PRO A 20 0.81 -20.02 -2.13
N ALA A 21 0.43 -18.77 -1.88
CA ALA A 21 -0.96 -18.32 -1.86
C ALA A 21 -1.34 -17.58 -3.16
N ALA A 22 -0.35 -17.22 -3.97
CA ALA A 22 -0.49 -16.58 -5.27
C ALA A 22 0.57 -17.15 -6.24
N THR A 23 0.27 -17.14 -7.52
CA THR A 23 1.17 -17.55 -8.61
C THR A 23 1.76 -16.37 -9.38
N VAL A 24 1.14 -15.20 -9.25
CA VAL A 24 1.57 -13.94 -9.86
C VAL A 24 1.70 -12.86 -8.80
N ARG A 25 2.48 -11.83 -9.08
CA ARG A 25 2.60 -10.64 -8.25
C ARG A 25 1.43 -9.70 -8.50
N HIS A 26 0.67 -9.38 -7.46
CA HIS A 26 -0.54 -8.54 -7.55
C HIS A 26 -0.30 -7.04 -7.29
N ARG A 27 0.96 -6.63 -7.07
CA ARG A 27 1.37 -5.26 -6.83
C ARG A 27 2.47 -4.86 -7.81
N HIS A 28 2.46 -3.61 -8.24
CA HIS A 28 3.58 -3.07 -8.98
C HIS A 28 4.78 -2.97 -8.04
N LEU A 29 5.97 -3.37 -8.50
CA LEU A 29 7.22 -3.06 -7.83
C LEU A 29 8.12 -2.30 -8.80
N SER A 30 8.48 -1.08 -8.41
CA SER A 30 9.41 -0.26 -9.14
C SER A 30 10.79 -0.92 -9.19
N GLU A 31 11.57 -0.60 -10.22
CA GLU A 31 12.98 -0.98 -10.30
C GLU A 31 13.81 -0.21 -9.26
N ARG A 32 13.44 1.04 -8.97
CA ARG A 32 14.11 1.94 -8.01
C ARG A 32 13.14 2.42 -6.91
N PRO A 33 12.61 1.52 -6.07
CA PRO A 33 11.75 1.92 -4.97
C PRO A 33 12.56 2.66 -3.90
N LEU A 34 11.97 3.67 -3.28
CA LEU A 34 12.54 4.31 -2.10
C LEU A 34 12.19 3.50 -0.85
N VAL A 35 13.18 2.80 -0.29
CA VAL A 35 13.02 2.06 0.96
C VAL A 35 13.22 3.01 2.14
N LEU A 36 12.33 2.93 3.13
CA LEU A 36 12.42 3.67 4.40
C LEU A 36 12.28 2.68 5.57
N VAL A 37 13.35 2.53 6.36
CA VAL A 37 13.37 1.73 7.59
C VAL A 37 13.46 2.67 8.79
N PRO A 38 12.31 3.08 9.37
CA PRO A 38 12.29 4.02 10.48
C PRO A 38 12.52 3.33 11.83
N LEU A 39 13.06 4.08 12.78
CA LEU A 39 13.05 3.75 14.21
C LEU A 39 12.54 4.94 15.02
N THR A 40 11.77 4.63 16.06
CA THR A 40 11.25 5.58 17.04
C THR A 40 11.75 5.23 18.43
N THR A 41 11.92 6.23 19.27
CA THR A 41 12.32 6.03 20.66
C THR A 41 11.16 5.41 21.45
N ALA A 42 11.47 4.46 22.34
CA ALA A 42 10.46 3.88 23.22
C ALA A 42 9.89 4.94 24.19
N GLY A 43 8.57 4.94 24.37
CA GLY A 43 7.87 5.76 25.36
C GLY A 43 7.46 7.17 24.93
N GLU A 44 7.88 7.63 23.74
CA GLU A 44 7.46 8.92 23.16
C GLU A 44 6.92 8.70 21.76
N ALA A 45 5.62 8.90 21.58
CA ALA A 45 4.94 8.58 20.33
C ALA A 45 5.45 9.47 19.19
N GLY A 46 6.15 8.86 18.22
CA GLY A 46 6.59 9.55 17.02
C GLY A 46 7.93 10.27 17.13
N ALA A 47 8.65 10.21 18.26
CA ALA A 47 9.99 10.76 18.38
C ALA A 47 10.98 9.93 17.52
N PRO A 48 11.51 10.47 16.41
CA PRO A 48 12.41 9.73 15.54
C PRO A 48 13.72 9.46 16.27
N LEU A 49 14.17 8.22 16.24
CA LEU A 49 15.52 7.82 16.68
C LEU A 49 16.49 7.81 15.49
N GLY A 50 16.00 7.37 14.33
CA GLY A 50 16.78 7.33 13.10
C GLY A 50 16.05 6.58 11.99
N ALA A 51 16.66 6.57 10.81
CA ALA A 51 16.15 5.80 9.68
C ALA A 51 17.29 5.43 8.71
N LEU A 52 17.17 4.27 8.06
CA LEU A 52 17.81 4.07 6.75
C LEU A 52 16.82 4.44 5.66
N VAL A 53 17.29 5.21 4.69
CA VAL A 53 16.50 5.65 3.54
C VAL A 53 17.34 5.62 2.27
N GLY A 54 16.76 5.20 1.15
CA GLY A 54 17.43 5.21 -0.14
C GLY A 54 16.80 4.30 -1.19
N THR A 55 17.34 4.33 -2.40
CA THR A 55 16.94 3.47 -3.52
C THR A 55 17.98 2.41 -3.88
N ASP A 56 19.21 2.55 -3.39
CA ASP A 56 20.32 1.62 -3.62
C ASP A 56 20.48 0.68 -2.41
N ARG A 57 20.36 -0.63 -2.66
CA ARG A 57 20.51 -1.69 -1.67
C ARG A 57 21.83 -1.60 -0.92
N ASP A 58 22.92 -1.29 -1.60
CA ASP A 58 24.28 -1.38 -1.07
C ASP A 58 24.78 -0.05 -0.50
N ALA A 59 24.05 1.05 -0.72
CA ALA A 59 24.40 2.39 -0.27
C ALA A 59 23.22 3.13 0.40
N PRO A 60 22.64 2.60 1.50
CA PRO A 60 21.58 3.30 2.20
C PRO A 60 22.10 4.55 2.93
N ARG A 61 21.29 5.60 3.00
CA ARG A 61 21.60 6.78 3.80
C ARG A 61 21.06 6.64 5.21
N LEU A 62 21.95 6.76 6.19
CA LEU A 62 21.63 6.71 7.62
C LEU A 62 21.40 8.10 8.19
N LEU A 63 20.20 8.33 8.69
CA LEU A 63 19.76 9.52 9.45
C LEU A 63 19.61 9.13 10.93
N VAL A 64 20.09 9.96 11.85
CA VAL A 64 20.10 9.66 13.29
C VAL A 64 19.76 10.90 14.10
N VAL A 65 19.04 10.72 15.19
CA VAL A 65 18.78 11.75 16.20
C VAL A 65 19.52 11.36 17.48
N PRO A 66 20.70 11.94 17.75
CA PRO A 66 21.52 11.57 18.91
C PRO A 66 20.83 11.75 20.26
N GLN A 67 19.98 12.78 20.38
CA GLN A 67 19.13 13.00 21.55
C GLN A 67 17.69 13.14 21.09
N PRO A 68 16.89 12.05 21.11
CA PRO A 68 15.51 12.07 20.64
C PRO A 68 14.56 12.91 21.47
N ARG A 69 14.99 13.55 22.57
CA ARG A 69 14.24 14.57 23.32
C ARG A 69 14.52 16.01 22.88
N ASP A 70 15.53 16.18 22.04
CA ASP A 70 15.97 17.48 21.57
C ASP A 70 15.17 17.87 20.32
N ARG A 71 14.39 18.93 20.44
CA ARG A 71 13.52 19.43 19.38
C ARG A 71 14.32 19.80 18.11
N ASP A 72 15.46 20.46 18.26
CA ASP A 72 16.22 20.96 17.12
C ASP A 72 16.84 19.81 16.33
N LEU A 73 17.34 18.78 17.02
CA LEU A 73 17.85 17.56 16.38
C LEU A 73 16.74 16.78 15.66
N ARG A 74 15.52 16.73 16.21
CA ARG A 74 14.38 16.14 15.51
C ARG A 74 14.04 16.92 14.24
N PHE A 75 14.05 18.25 14.28
CA PHE A 75 13.80 19.07 13.09
C PHE A 75 14.90 18.91 12.03
N ALA A 76 16.17 18.83 12.46
CA ALA A 76 17.29 18.52 11.57
C ALA A 76 17.07 17.18 10.86
N PHE A 77 16.67 16.13 11.59
CA PHE A 77 16.32 14.83 10.99
C PHE A 77 15.19 14.94 9.95
N LEU A 78 14.12 15.68 10.24
CA LEU A 78 13.01 15.86 9.29
C LEU A 78 13.45 16.64 8.04
N ALA A 79 14.34 17.61 8.21
CA ALA A 79 14.91 18.37 7.10
C ALA A 79 15.83 17.49 6.24
N GLU A 80 16.68 16.66 6.86
CA GLU A 80 17.51 15.71 6.14
C GLU A 80 16.70 14.62 5.43
N LEU A 81 15.61 14.15 6.04
CA LEU A 81 14.68 13.25 5.36
C LEU A 81 14.06 13.92 4.15
N ALA A 82 13.63 15.18 4.25
CA ALA A 82 13.14 15.95 3.11
C ALA A 82 14.20 16.10 2.01
N ASP A 83 15.48 16.31 2.39
CA ASP A 83 16.61 16.41 1.46
C ASP A 83 16.91 15.09 0.72
N VAL A 84 16.39 13.95 1.18
CA VAL A 84 16.47 12.66 0.47
C VAL A 84 15.22 12.38 -0.35
N VAL A 85 14.04 12.58 0.25
CA VAL A 85 12.77 12.15 -0.36
C VAL A 85 12.33 13.11 -1.46
N LEU A 86 12.41 14.43 -1.26
CA LEU A 86 11.87 15.38 -2.23
C LEU A 86 12.58 15.32 -3.58
N PRO A 87 13.93 15.29 -3.67
CA PRO A 87 14.60 15.13 -4.96
C PRO A 87 14.16 13.86 -5.70
N TYR A 88 13.97 12.75 -4.98
CA TYR A 88 13.44 11.52 -5.56
C TYR A 88 12.02 11.71 -6.12
N LEU A 89 11.14 12.47 -5.45
CA LEU A 89 9.79 12.74 -5.97
C LEU A 89 9.83 13.69 -7.18
N ASP A 90 10.72 14.68 -7.16
CA ASP A 90 10.87 15.68 -8.22
C ASP A 90 11.31 15.02 -9.54
N GLU A 91 12.18 14.00 -9.50
CA GLU A 91 12.56 13.18 -10.66
C GLU A 91 11.33 12.63 -11.43
N TYR A 92 10.31 12.17 -10.72
CA TYR A 92 9.06 11.66 -11.34
C TYR A 92 8.07 12.78 -11.67
N ALA A 93 8.11 13.88 -10.94
CA ALA A 93 7.22 15.01 -11.18
C ALA A 93 7.53 15.71 -12.51
N GLU A 94 8.81 15.79 -12.86
CA GLU A 94 9.34 16.40 -14.09
C GLU A 94 9.21 15.49 -15.32
N ALA A 95 9.29 14.17 -15.14
CA ALA A 95 9.16 13.20 -16.23
C ALA A 95 7.68 13.01 -16.63
N VAL A 96 7.23 13.68 -17.69
CA VAL A 96 5.83 13.65 -18.16
C VAL A 96 5.68 13.13 -19.59
N GLU A 97 4.49 12.60 -19.88
CA GLU A 97 4.03 12.21 -21.21
C GLU A 97 2.63 12.77 -21.48
N ALA A 98 2.29 12.96 -22.75
CA ALA A 98 0.96 13.37 -23.15
C ALA A 98 -0.04 12.23 -22.97
N ALA A 99 -1.15 12.50 -22.28
CA ALA A 99 -2.24 11.55 -22.08
C ALA A 99 -3.59 12.20 -22.36
N GLU A 100 -4.56 11.38 -22.79
CA GLU A 100 -5.94 11.85 -22.96
C GLU A 100 -6.76 11.63 -21.69
N ARG A 101 -7.44 12.67 -21.23
CA ARG A 101 -8.41 12.59 -20.14
C ARG A 101 -9.78 13.07 -20.64
N ASN A 102 -10.83 12.34 -20.26
CA ASN A 102 -12.19 12.79 -20.50
C ASN A 102 -12.58 13.81 -19.42
N GLU A 103 -12.87 15.03 -19.84
CA GLU A 103 -13.35 16.11 -18.99
C GLU A 103 -14.78 16.49 -19.42
N THR A 104 -15.59 16.95 -18.46
CA THR A 104 -16.93 17.47 -18.77
C THR A 104 -16.79 18.94 -19.10
N ASP A 105 -17.11 19.30 -20.34
CA ASP A 105 -17.15 20.68 -20.78
C ASP A 105 -18.18 21.46 -19.94
N PRO A 106 -17.75 22.52 -19.23
CA PRO A 106 -18.63 23.28 -18.34
C PRO A 106 -19.73 24.05 -19.08
N GLU A 107 -19.55 24.38 -20.37
CA GLU A 107 -20.55 25.09 -21.17
C GLU A 107 -21.56 24.12 -21.79
N THR A 108 -21.09 22.97 -22.30
CA THR A 108 -21.94 22.05 -23.06
C THR A 108 -22.42 20.84 -22.27
N GLY A 109 -21.82 20.57 -21.10
CA GLY A 109 -22.07 19.38 -20.28
C GLY A 109 -21.65 18.06 -20.94
N LYS A 110 -20.98 18.12 -22.11
CA LYS A 110 -20.53 16.93 -22.85
C LYS A 110 -19.15 16.50 -22.39
N ARG A 111 -18.87 15.21 -22.49
CA ARG A 111 -17.52 14.68 -22.25
C ARG A 111 -16.66 14.96 -23.49
N VAL A 112 -15.60 15.73 -23.30
CA VAL A 112 -14.60 16.04 -24.32
C VAL A 112 -13.27 15.42 -23.90
N LYS A 113 -12.47 14.98 -24.87
CA LYS A 113 -11.11 14.51 -24.63
C LYS A 113 -10.17 15.71 -24.63
N VAL A 114 -9.46 15.88 -23.53
CA VAL A 114 -8.45 16.93 -23.35
C VAL A 114 -7.10 16.25 -23.20
N GLU A 115 -6.09 16.81 -23.84
CA GLU A 115 -4.70 16.39 -23.66
C GLU A 115 -4.18 16.99 -22.36
N VAL A 116 -3.61 16.13 -21.50
CA VAL A 116 -3.07 16.51 -20.19
C VAL A 116 -1.69 15.88 -20.01
N GLU A 117 -0.87 16.50 -19.18
CA GLU A 117 0.43 15.94 -18.80
C GLU A 117 0.26 14.89 -17.71
N LEU A 118 0.59 13.64 -18.02
CA LEU A 118 0.64 12.54 -17.06
C LEU A 118 2.10 12.28 -16.70
N CYS A 119 2.43 12.09 -15.43
CA CYS A 119 3.76 11.62 -15.05
C CYS A 119 4.04 10.26 -15.71
N ALA A 120 5.17 10.15 -16.41
CA ALA A 120 5.57 8.95 -17.14
C ALA A 120 5.64 7.72 -16.22
N ASP A 121 6.00 7.94 -14.95
CA ASP A 121 5.94 6.95 -13.89
C ASP A 121 5.58 7.61 -12.55
N ALA A 122 5.52 6.85 -11.46
CA ALA A 122 5.29 7.38 -10.11
C ALA A 122 6.29 6.85 -9.08
N PRO A 123 6.64 7.65 -8.06
CA PRO A 123 7.51 7.21 -6.98
C PRO A 123 6.84 6.14 -6.12
N GLN A 124 7.60 5.11 -5.75
CA GLN A 124 7.14 4.04 -4.86
C GLN A 124 7.94 4.04 -3.57
N LEU A 125 7.23 4.11 -2.43
CA LEU A 125 7.81 3.99 -1.10
C LEU A 125 7.58 2.58 -0.55
N ILE A 126 8.64 1.97 0.00
CA ILE A 126 8.59 0.66 0.65
C ILE A 126 8.99 0.81 2.11
N VAL A 127 8.18 0.26 3.01
CA VAL A 127 8.48 0.15 4.44
C VAL A 127 8.50 -1.32 4.87
N PRO A 128 9.14 -1.68 6.00
CA PRO A 128 9.25 -3.09 6.39
C PRO A 128 7.90 -3.70 6.75
N SER A 129 7.09 -2.98 7.53
CA SER A 129 5.86 -3.48 8.15
C SER A 129 4.73 -2.44 8.14
N ARG A 130 3.52 -2.83 8.53
CA ARG A 130 2.39 -1.88 8.69
C ARG A 130 2.70 -0.71 9.60
N ALA A 131 3.45 -0.96 10.66
CA ALA A 131 3.83 0.09 11.60
C ALA A 131 4.71 1.17 10.92
N GLY A 132 5.46 0.82 9.87
CA GLY A 132 6.15 1.79 9.02
C GLY A 132 5.20 2.67 8.20
N VAL A 133 4.06 2.13 7.72
CA VAL A 133 3.01 2.91 7.04
C VAL A 133 2.38 3.90 8.01
N ASP A 134 2.10 3.45 9.25
CA ASP A 134 1.57 4.30 10.30
C ASP A 134 2.56 5.41 10.69
N PHE A 135 3.86 5.12 10.71
CA PHE A 135 4.90 6.12 10.92
C PHE A 135 4.94 7.18 9.80
N VAL A 136 4.89 6.76 8.53
CA VAL A 136 4.79 7.69 7.39
C VAL A 136 3.56 8.60 7.51
N ARG A 137 2.42 8.02 7.92
CA ARG A 137 1.19 8.78 8.17
C ARG A 137 1.34 9.78 9.30
N LEU A 138 2.02 9.39 10.39
CA LEU A 138 2.30 10.26 11.53
C LEU A 138 3.17 11.45 11.12
N LEU A 139 4.26 11.22 10.38
CA LEU A 139 5.12 12.27 9.85
C LEU A 139 4.35 13.22 8.92
N GLY A 140 3.54 12.69 8.00
CA GLY A 140 2.68 13.51 7.14
C GLY A 140 1.77 14.46 7.92
N ARG A 141 1.19 13.96 9.03
CA ARG A 141 0.34 14.77 9.93
C ARG A 141 1.13 15.82 10.71
N SER A 142 2.28 15.46 11.28
CA SER A 142 3.05 16.36 12.15
C SER A 142 3.78 17.47 11.39
N MET A 143 4.02 17.28 10.08
CA MET A 143 4.82 18.19 9.25
C MET A 143 3.99 19.13 8.38
N ARG A 144 2.87 18.68 7.78
CA ARG A 144 2.23 19.40 6.65
C ARG A 144 1.70 20.81 6.95
N PHE A 145 1.45 21.13 8.22
CA PHE A 145 0.96 22.44 8.66
C PHE A 145 2.01 23.26 9.43
N ARG A 146 3.29 22.83 9.42
CA ARG A 146 4.36 23.60 10.05
C ARG A 146 4.57 24.91 9.29
N ARG A 147 4.64 26.02 10.02
CA ARG A 147 4.82 27.35 9.45
C ARG A 147 6.28 27.58 9.08
N THR A 148 6.48 28.17 7.90
CA THR A 148 7.80 28.65 7.46
C THR A 148 8.01 30.10 7.91
N ALA A 149 9.28 30.55 7.87
CA ALA A 149 9.61 31.93 8.19
C ALA A 149 8.92 32.95 7.26
N GLU A 150 8.64 32.57 6.02
CA GLU A 150 7.93 33.41 5.04
C GLU A 150 6.44 33.57 5.39
N GLN A 151 5.83 32.52 5.93
CA GLN A 151 4.40 32.50 6.27
C GLN A 151 4.12 33.19 7.61
N ASP A 152 5.05 33.12 8.56
CA ASP A 152 4.92 33.69 9.89
C ASP A 152 6.31 34.09 10.43
N PRO A 153 6.81 35.29 10.08
CA PRO A 153 8.13 35.75 10.48
C PRO A 153 8.33 35.86 12.00
N GLU A 154 7.24 36.02 12.76
CA GLU A 154 7.26 36.15 14.22
C GLU A 154 7.24 34.78 14.92
N THR A 155 7.16 33.67 14.16
CA THR A 155 7.16 32.33 14.75
C THR A 155 8.53 32.04 15.39
N PRO A 156 8.60 31.62 16.67
CA PRO A 156 9.90 31.44 17.35
C PRO A 156 10.80 30.35 16.74
N TYR A 157 10.21 29.39 16.01
CA TYR A 157 10.93 28.24 15.43
C TYR A 157 10.34 27.90 14.05
N PRO A 158 10.66 28.67 13.01
CA PRO A 158 10.13 28.42 11.67
C PRO A 158 10.70 27.13 11.08
N ALA A 159 9.84 26.32 10.48
CA ALA A 159 10.28 25.12 9.77
C ALA A 159 10.90 25.50 8.40
N PRO A 160 11.97 24.84 7.95
CA PRO A 160 12.44 24.96 6.58
C PRO A 160 11.32 24.61 5.59
N PRO A 161 11.12 25.34 4.47
CA PRO A 161 9.98 25.12 3.55
C PRO A 161 9.80 23.70 3.03
N ARG A 162 10.90 22.95 2.90
CA ARG A 162 10.91 21.53 2.50
C ARG A 162 10.23 20.59 3.50
N VAL A 163 10.20 20.93 4.79
CA VAL A 163 9.59 20.11 5.84
C VAL A 163 8.06 20.02 5.67
N PRO A 164 7.29 21.13 5.62
CA PRO A 164 5.85 21.04 5.37
C PRO A 164 5.52 20.49 3.98
N LEU A 165 6.36 20.75 2.96
CA LEU A 165 6.21 20.15 1.64
C LEU A 165 6.30 18.61 1.70
N LEU A 166 7.33 18.06 2.35
CA LEU A 166 7.43 16.62 2.58
C LEU A 166 6.21 16.09 3.35
N GLY A 167 5.72 16.84 4.35
CA GLY A 167 4.51 16.48 5.08
C GLY A 167 3.28 16.31 4.19
N ARG A 168 3.10 17.17 3.18
CA ARG A 168 2.01 17.07 2.20
C ARG A 168 2.13 15.80 1.35
N TRP A 169 3.34 15.48 0.89
CA TRP A 169 3.62 14.27 0.11
C TRP A 169 3.42 12.99 0.92
N LEU A 170 3.98 12.90 2.13
CA LEU A 170 3.79 11.75 3.01
C LEU A 170 2.32 11.55 3.39
N THR A 171 1.55 12.65 3.53
CA THR A 171 0.09 12.57 3.70
C THR A 171 -0.57 11.93 2.48
N HIS A 172 -0.17 12.30 1.25
CA HIS A 172 -0.67 11.64 0.04
C HIS A 172 -0.35 10.13 0.02
N PHE A 173 0.91 9.74 0.23
CA PHE A 173 1.30 8.33 0.29
C PHE A 173 0.51 7.54 1.34
N ALA A 174 0.33 8.11 2.54
CA ALA A 174 -0.47 7.49 3.60
C ALA A 174 -1.95 7.36 3.23
N GLU A 175 -2.54 8.33 2.52
CA GLU A 175 -3.89 8.21 1.98
C GLU A 175 -3.99 7.08 0.96
N ARG A 176 -2.97 6.95 0.10
CA ARG A 176 -2.89 5.94 -0.96
C ARG A 176 -2.67 4.53 -0.44
N ALA A 177 -1.91 4.35 0.64
CA ALA A 177 -1.78 3.06 1.32
C ALA A 177 -3.13 2.48 1.81
N ARG A 178 -4.15 3.34 2.00
CA ARG A 178 -5.52 2.92 2.37
C ARG A 178 -6.43 2.66 1.18
N VAL A 179 -5.96 2.87 -0.04
CA VAL A 179 -6.70 2.56 -1.27
C VAL A 179 -6.32 1.15 -1.71
N PRO A 180 -7.26 0.20 -1.72
CA PRO A 180 -6.98 -1.17 -2.16
C PRO A 180 -6.36 -1.20 -3.56
N GLY A 181 -5.29 -1.96 -3.71
CA GLY A 181 -4.61 -2.15 -5.00
C GLY A 181 -3.59 -1.07 -5.33
N SER A 182 -3.53 0.04 -4.58
CA SER A 182 -2.46 1.01 -4.72
C SER A 182 -1.12 0.41 -4.35
N SER A 183 -0.08 0.81 -5.08
CA SER A 183 1.31 0.39 -4.93
C SER A 183 2.24 1.56 -4.60
N LEU A 184 1.72 2.77 -4.33
CA LEU A 184 2.57 3.94 -4.03
C LEU A 184 3.29 3.86 -2.67
N LEU A 185 2.67 3.23 -1.67
CA LEU A 185 3.29 2.97 -0.37
C LEU A 185 2.93 1.55 0.07
N LEU A 186 3.94 0.67 0.18
CA LEU A 186 3.75 -0.74 0.51
C LEU A 186 4.53 -1.13 1.76
N ALA A 187 3.89 -1.92 2.62
CA ALA A 187 4.57 -2.67 3.67
C ALA A 187 5.03 -4.03 3.12
N THR A 188 6.31 -4.34 3.26
CA THR A 188 6.91 -5.58 2.75
C THR A 188 6.21 -6.82 3.34
N THR A 189 5.94 -6.82 4.64
CA THR A 189 5.20 -7.92 5.32
C THR A 189 3.81 -8.15 4.75
N ASP A 190 3.10 -7.10 4.35
CA ASP A 190 1.75 -7.20 3.80
C ASP A 190 1.75 -7.76 2.38
N VAL A 191 2.74 -7.39 1.56
CA VAL A 191 2.84 -7.94 0.22
C VAL A 191 3.30 -9.40 0.29
N LEU A 192 4.31 -9.74 1.10
CA LEU A 192 4.75 -11.12 1.29
C LEU A 192 3.61 -12.02 1.82
N SER A 193 2.90 -11.61 2.87
CA SER A 193 1.81 -12.40 3.46
C SER A 193 0.60 -12.58 2.55
N ARG A 194 0.51 -11.82 1.44
CA ARG A 194 -0.49 -12.05 0.38
C ARG A 194 -0.09 -13.16 -0.59
N HIS A 195 1.20 -13.41 -0.76
CA HIS A 195 1.72 -14.36 -1.76
C HIS A 195 2.19 -15.67 -1.12
N TRP A 196 2.41 -15.71 0.18
CA TRP A 196 2.79 -16.92 0.92
C TRP A 196 1.93 -17.09 2.17
N ALA A 197 1.37 -18.30 2.34
CA ALA A 197 0.71 -18.74 3.56
C ALA A 197 1.72 -19.39 4.50
N THR A 198 1.88 -18.84 5.70
CA THR A 198 2.77 -19.36 6.75
C THR A 198 2.00 -20.19 7.78
N GLY A 199 2.71 -20.91 8.65
CA GLY A 199 2.10 -21.50 9.85
C GLY A 199 1.75 -20.48 10.94
N GLN A 200 2.14 -19.21 10.77
CA GLN A 200 2.02 -18.15 11.76
C GLN A 200 0.69 -17.42 11.68
N SER A 201 0.31 -16.76 12.76
CA SER A 201 -0.78 -15.79 12.78
C SER A 201 -0.42 -14.53 11.97
N THR A 202 -1.45 -13.79 11.55
CA THR A 202 -1.25 -12.53 10.81
C THR A 202 -0.53 -11.45 11.62
N LEU A 203 -0.49 -11.58 12.96
CA LEU A 203 0.26 -10.69 13.83
C LEU A 203 1.76 -11.04 13.81
N GLU A 204 2.08 -12.33 13.92
CA GLU A 204 3.46 -12.84 13.84
C GLU A 204 4.08 -12.57 12.46
N ASP A 205 3.28 -12.64 11.38
CA ASP A 205 3.72 -12.28 10.02
C ASP A 205 4.20 -10.81 9.90
N GLN A 206 3.88 -9.93 10.87
CA GLN A 206 4.44 -8.57 10.90
C GLN A 206 5.91 -8.51 11.34
N HIS A 207 6.45 -9.60 11.88
CA HIS A 207 7.88 -9.74 12.13
C HIS A 207 8.59 -10.18 10.83
N LEU A 208 9.08 -9.20 10.04
CA LEU A 208 9.63 -9.45 8.70
C LEU A 208 10.69 -10.57 8.65
N GLY A 209 11.58 -10.65 9.64
CA GLY A 209 12.58 -11.73 9.70
C GLY A 209 12.00 -13.12 9.92
N ALA A 210 10.90 -13.22 10.67
CA ALA A 210 10.22 -14.50 10.92
C ALA A 210 9.41 -14.93 9.70
N LEU A 211 8.73 -13.97 9.06
CA LEU A 211 8.02 -14.19 7.80
C LEU A 211 8.95 -14.69 6.69
N LEU A 212 10.11 -14.04 6.50
CA LEU A 212 11.10 -14.49 5.52
C LEU A 212 11.66 -15.88 5.85
N ALA A 213 11.88 -16.19 7.13
CA ALA A 213 12.33 -17.50 7.58
C ALA A 213 11.30 -18.60 7.28
N TRP A 214 10.00 -18.30 7.23
CA TRP A 214 8.98 -19.23 6.77
C TRP A 214 9.00 -19.46 5.26
N ILE A 215 9.24 -18.41 4.48
CA ILE A 215 9.21 -18.43 3.01
C ILE A 215 10.45 -19.14 2.47
N ASP A 216 11.62 -18.78 2.99
CA ASP A 216 12.91 -19.32 2.59
C ASP A 216 13.77 -19.66 3.81
N PRO A 217 13.45 -20.76 4.52
CA PRO A 217 14.22 -21.19 5.68
C PRO A 217 15.63 -21.65 5.27
N PRO A 218 16.64 -21.45 6.15
CA PRO A 218 17.97 -22.03 5.98
C PRO A 218 17.91 -23.56 5.78
N GLU A 219 18.85 -24.08 4.98
CA GLU A 219 18.93 -25.52 4.70
C GLU A 219 19.00 -26.34 6.00
N GLY A 220 18.19 -27.39 6.08
CA GLY A 220 18.12 -28.28 7.25
C GLY A 220 17.27 -27.78 8.41
N SER A 221 16.61 -26.63 8.29
CA SER A 221 15.66 -26.11 9.29
C SER A 221 14.24 -26.01 8.71
N THR A 222 13.24 -26.19 9.57
CA THR A 222 11.85 -25.85 9.22
C THR A 222 11.61 -24.35 9.36
N GLY A 223 10.62 -23.82 8.64
CA GLY A 223 10.18 -22.43 8.77
C GLY A 223 9.78 -22.07 10.20
N ALA A 224 9.17 -23.00 10.94
CA ALA A 224 8.82 -22.80 12.34
C ALA A 224 10.06 -22.62 13.24
N GLU A 225 11.07 -23.47 13.09
CA GLU A 225 12.32 -23.38 13.85
C GLU A 225 13.11 -22.12 13.50
N ALA A 226 13.22 -21.81 12.21
CA ALA A 226 13.93 -20.64 11.72
C ALA A 226 13.25 -19.33 12.14
N ALA A 227 11.91 -19.28 12.09
CA ALA A 227 11.14 -18.14 12.58
C ALA A 227 11.27 -17.94 14.09
N LEU A 228 11.15 -19.02 14.87
CA LEU A 228 11.35 -18.96 16.32
C LEU A 228 12.77 -18.48 16.67
N HIS A 229 13.77 -18.93 15.91
CA HIS A 229 15.14 -18.43 16.05
C HIS A 229 15.22 -16.94 15.73
N ALA A 230 14.61 -16.47 14.64
CA ALA A 230 14.58 -15.04 14.31
C ALA A 230 13.92 -14.21 15.44
N GLU A 231 12.87 -14.70 16.07
CA GLU A 231 12.16 -13.97 17.14
C GLU A 231 12.92 -13.94 18.47
N LEU A 232 13.59 -15.05 18.82
CA LEU A 232 14.09 -15.25 20.19
C LEU A 232 15.62 -15.24 20.32
N ALA A 233 16.37 -15.48 19.25
CA ALA A 233 17.80 -15.63 19.35
C ALA A 233 18.45 -14.33 19.80
N ARG A 234 19.29 -14.43 20.83
CA ARG A 234 20.02 -13.31 21.42
C ARG A 234 21.51 -13.60 21.44
N ASP A 235 22.31 -12.55 21.28
CA ASP A 235 23.76 -12.61 21.48
C ASP A 235 24.13 -12.79 22.96
N PRO A 236 25.41 -13.02 23.31
CA PRO A 236 25.85 -13.13 24.70
C PRO A 236 25.59 -11.89 25.56
N LYS A 237 25.34 -10.72 24.94
CA LYS A 237 24.99 -9.46 25.63
C LYS A 237 23.47 -9.31 25.82
N GLY A 238 22.70 -10.31 25.42
CA GLY A 238 21.24 -10.35 25.53
C GLY A 238 20.53 -9.49 24.49
N GLN A 239 21.15 -9.16 23.36
CA GLN A 239 20.55 -8.40 22.26
C GLN A 239 19.99 -9.33 21.19
N LEU A 240 18.83 -9.00 20.61
CA LEU A 240 18.26 -9.79 19.52
C LEU A 240 19.21 -9.86 18.30
N LEU A 241 19.37 -11.06 17.74
CA LEU A 241 20.12 -11.29 16.50
C LEU A 241 19.33 -10.79 15.28
N CYS A 242 18.00 -10.89 15.31
CA CYS A 242 17.12 -10.24 14.35
C CYS A 242 16.33 -9.14 15.08
N PRO A 243 16.72 -7.86 14.93
CA PRO A 243 15.95 -6.75 15.47
C PRO A 243 14.52 -6.74 14.90
N PRO A 244 13.54 -6.19 15.66
CA PRO A 244 12.20 -5.96 15.12
C PRO A 244 12.27 -5.03 13.90
N ALA A 245 11.37 -5.25 12.94
CA ALA A 245 11.34 -4.53 11.67
C ALA A 245 10.75 -3.10 11.77
N GLY A 246 11.07 -2.39 12.87
CA GLY A 246 10.67 -1.02 13.18
C GLY A 246 9.15 -0.77 13.18
N PRO A 247 8.72 0.46 13.52
CA PRO A 247 9.52 1.55 14.09
C PRO A 247 9.93 1.31 15.55
N ALA A 248 9.27 0.41 16.26
CA ALA A 248 9.63 0.09 17.65
C ALA A 248 10.97 -0.67 17.76
N THR A 249 11.67 -0.44 18.87
CA THR A 249 12.94 -1.07 19.22
C THR A 249 12.78 -2.14 20.32
N ASP A 250 13.78 -3.01 20.50
CA ASP A 250 13.82 -4.00 21.58
C ASP A 250 14.14 -3.32 22.92
N PRO A 251 13.36 -3.55 23.99
CA PRO A 251 13.63 -2.93 25.29
C PRO A 251 15.03 -3.22 25.85
N ALA A 252 15.64 -4.36 25.54
CA ALA A 252 17.01 -4.65 25.97
C ALA A 252 18.04 -3.82 25.20
N PHE A 253 17.77 -3.41 23.97
CA PHE A 253 18.58 -2.45 23.23
C PHE A 253 18.45 -1.06 23.85
N ASP A 254 17.21 -0.60 24.07
CA ASP A 254 16.93 0.73 24.61
C ASP A 254 17.61 0.94 25.97
N ASN A 255 17.39 0.00 26.90
CA ASN A 255 17.84 0.16 28.28
C ASN A 255 19.33 -0.11 28.47
N LYS A 256 19.91 -1.07 27.74
CA LYS A 256 21.29 -1.51 28.00
C LYS A 256 22.33 -0.87 27.09
N LEU A 257 21.94 -0.40 25.90
CA LEU A 257 22.87 0.15 24.91
C LEU A 257 22.55 1.61 24.59
N LEU A 258 21.31 1.91 24.18
CA LEU A 258 20.96 3.24 23.69
C LEU A 258 20.95 4.29 24.81
N ALA A 259 20.25 4.03 25.93
CA ALA A 259 20.17 4.99 27.03
C ALA A 259 21.56 5.37 27.59
N PRO A 260 22.49 4.43 27.87
CA PRO A 260 23.85 4.78 28.27
C PRO A 260 24.64 5.57 27.22
N ALA A 261 24.43 5.31 25.93
CA ALA A 261 25.06 6.07 24.86
C ALA A 261 24.54 7.51 24.78
N ILE A 262 23.22 7.70 24.94
CA ILE A 262 22.60 9.03 25.04
C ILE A 262 23.12 9.79 26.26
N GLU A 263 23.26 9.13 27.42
CA GLU A 263 23.84 9.76 28.63
C GLU A 263 25.30 10.18 28.44
N ARG A 264 26.09 9.41 27.67
CA ARG A 264 27.46 9.81 27.29
C ARG A 264 27.44 11.01 26.35
N TYR A 265 26.56 11.01 25.35
CA TYR A 265 26.37 12.13 24.43
C TYR A 265 25.98 13.41 25.17
N ASP A 266 25.00 13.35 26.08
CA ASP A 266 24.58 14.50 26.87
C ASP A 266 25.72 15.04 27.74
N ARG A 267 26.48 14.16 28.42
CA ARG A 267 27.65 14.57 29.21
C ARG A 267 28.72 15.24 28.36
N ALA A 268 29.04 14.67 27.20
CA ALA A 268 30.02 15.25 26.27
C ALA A 268 29.55 16.61 25.74
N ARG A 269 28.26 16.75 25.42
CA ARG A 269 27.66 18.01 24.98
C ARG A 269 27.70 19.08 26.06
N THR A 270 27.38 18.74 27.31
CA THR A 270 27.50 19.65 28.46
C THR A 270 28.95 20.06 28.71
N ALA A 271 29.90 19.12 28.62
CA ALA A 271 31.32 19.41 28.80
C ALA A 271 31.87 20.34 27.71
N LEU A 272 31.48 20.13 26.44
CA LEU A 272 31.85 21.02 25.35
C LEU A 272 31.30 22.44 25.56
N ALA A 273 30.04 22.56 25.98
CA ALA A 273 29.43 23.86 26.26
C ALA A 273 30.09 24.61 27.44
N ALA A 274 30.79 23.90 28.32
CA ALA A 274 31.46 24.46 29.49
C ALA A 274 32.96 24.74 29.26
N ALA A 275 33.53 24.41 28.10
CA ALA A 275 34.95 24.63 27.82
C ALA A 275 35.30 26.13 27.84
N GLU A 276 36.37 26.48 28.57
CA GLU A 276 36.78 27.89 28.78
C GLU A 276 37.84 28.36 27.76
N ASP A 277 38.55 27.43 27.12
CA ASP A 277 39.56 27.73 26.11
C ASP A 277 39.45 26.84 24.85
N GLY A 278 40.15 27.26 23.80
CA GLY A 278 40.06 26.61 22.49
C GLY A 278 40.73 25.24 22.40
N LEU A 279 41.70 24.93 23.27
CA LEU A 279 42.35 23.62 23.28
C LEU A 279 41.43 22.60 23.96
N GLU A 280 40.83 22.98 25.09
CA GLU A 280 39.82 22.17 25.76
C GLU A 280 38.60 21.95 24.87
N ALA A 281 38.12 22.98 24.18
CA ALA A 281 36.97 22.85 23.27
C ALA A 281 37.21 21.83 22.15
N ASP A 282 38.44 21.75 21.61
CA ASP A 282 38.79 20.78 20.55
C ASP A 282 38.77 19.33 21.09
N ASP A 283 39.38 19.09 22.26
CA ASP A 283 39.33 17.79 22.93
C ASP A 283 37.88 17.36 23.23
N ARG A 284 37.06 18.27 23.78
CA ARG A 284 35.64 18.00 24.07
C ARG A 284 34.81 17.77 22.82
N LEU A 285 35.13 18.44 21.71
CA LEU A 285 34.48 18.20 20.43
C LEU A 285 34.79 16.79 19.91
N GLY A 286 36.02 16.31 20.12
CA GLY A 286 36.40 14.92 19.85
C GLY A 286 35.62 13.89 20.67
N GLU A 287 35.41 14.17 21.96
CA GLU A 287 34.57 13.34 22.86
C GLU A 287 33.11 13.30 22.37
N LEU A 288 32.53 14.46 22.04
CA LEU A 288 31.16 14.57 21.52
C LEU A 288 30.99 13.81 20.19
N THR A 289 31.91 14.01 19.25
CA THR A 289 31.92 13.31 17.96
C THR A 289 32.00 11.79 18.15
N THR A 290 32.75 11.33 19.14
CA THR A 290 32.85 9.90 19.46
C THR A 290 31.52 9.35 20.00
N ALA A 291 30.86 10.09 20.89
CA ALA A 291 29.55 9.71 21.42
C ALA A 291 28.46 9.71 20.33
N GLU A 292 28.48 10.67 19.41
CA GLU A 292 27.58 10.69 18.24
C GLU A 292 27.78 9.47 17.33
N ARG A 293 29.04 9.12 17.04
CA ARG A 293 29.37 7.92 16.25
C ARG A 293 28.88 6.65 16.94
N GLU A 294 29.02 6.53 18.25
CA GLU A 294 28.51 5.38 19.00
C GLU A 294 26.98 5.23 18.82
N ILE A 295 26.22 6.31 18.94
CA ILE A 295 24.77 6.26 18.72
C ILE A 295 24.45 5.92 17.26
N ARG A 296 25.21 6.47 16.31
CA ARG A 296 25.05 6.17 14.89
C ARG A 296 25.26 4.69 14.59
N ASP A 297 26.30 4.09 15.14
CA ASP A 297 26.61 2.67 14.99
C ASP A 297 25.53 1.79 15.63
N LEU A 298 25.01 2.20 16.80
CA LEU A 298 23.89 1.51 17.45
C LEU A 298 22.62 1.54 16.60
N VAL A 299 22.22 2.70 16.06
CA VAL A 299 21.05 2.82 15.18
C VAL A 299 21.25 2.00 13.92
N LEU A 300 22.42 2.07 13.29
CA LEU A 300 22.77 1.28 12.11
C LEU A 300 22.64 -0.23 12.38
N SER A 301 23.12 -0.70 13.54
CA SER A 301 23.04 -2.11 13.93
C SER A 301 21.61 -2.64 14.05
N ARG A 302 20.61 -1.76 14.17
CA ARG A 302 19.19 -2.10 14.26
C ARG A 302 18.45 -1.92 12.95
N THR A 303 18.82 -0.93 12.13
CA THR A 303 18.18 -0.66 10.85
C THR A 303 18.74 -1.50 9.71
N LEU A 304 20.04 -1.73 9.64
CA LEU A 304 20.68 -2.45 8.52
C LEU A 304 20.17 -3.89 8.34
N PRO A 305 20.04 -4.72 9.39
CA PRO A 305 19.50 -6.07 9.22
C PRO A 305 18.04 -6.10 8.75
N THR A 306 17.29 -5.02 8.97
CA THR A 306 15.90 -4.87 8.49
C THR A 306 15.90 -4.37 7.04
N TRP A 307 16.79 -3.45 6.70
CA TRP A 307 17.03 -2.97 5.34
C TRP A 307 17.33 -4.13 4.38
N GLU A 308 18.29 -4.99 4.74
CA GLU A 308 18.65 -6.17 3.94
C GLU A 308 17.47 -7.12 3.73
N LYS A 309 16.66 -7.32 4.79
CA LYS A 309 15.45 -8.15 4.72
C LYS A 309 14.35 -7.56 3.84
N VAL A 310 14.19 -6.23 3.82
CA VAL A 310 13.26 -5.58 2.89
C VAL A 310 13.66 -5.90 1.46
N TRP A 311 14.94 -5.73 1.11
CA TRP A 311 15.43 -6.06 -0.23
C TRP A 311 15.32 -7.55 -0.56
N GLN A 312 15.61 -8.45 0.39
CA GLN A 312 15.37 -9.89 0.22
C GLN A 312 13.89 -10.20 -0.08
N GLY A 313 12.97 -9.55 0.64
CA GLY A 313 11.53 -9.68 0.38
C GLY A 313 11.13 -9.17 -1.00
N LEU A 314 11.71 -8.05 -1.44
CA LEU A 314 11.49 -7.52 -2.80
C LEU A 314 12.04 -8.47 -3.87
N ASP A 315 13.19 -9.11 -3.66
CA ASP A 315 13.76 -10.10 -4.57
C ASP A 315 12.83 -11.31 -4.74
N LEU A 316 12.30 -11.84 -3.62
CA LEU A 316 11.32 -12.93 -3.65
C LEU A 316 10.05 -12.55 -4.42
N LEU A 317 9.55 -11.33 -4.22
CA LEU A 317 8.38 -10.83 -4.95
C LEU A 317 8.66 -10.61 -6.44
N ARG A 318 9.87 -10.16 -6.81
CA ARG A 318 10.30 -9.95 -8.20
C ARG A 318 10.50 -11.27 -8.95
N ALA A 319 10.68 -12.40 -8.26
CA ALA A 319 10.73 -13.71 -8.88
C ALA A 319 9.36 -14.17 -9.42
N LEU A 320 8.25 -13.57 -8.96
CA LEU A 320 6.91 -13.86 -9.46
C LEU A 320 6.62 -13.04 -10.73
N PRO A 321 5.97 -13.62 -11.75
CA PRO A 321 5.51 -12.87 -12.92
C PRO A 321 4.42 -11.87 -12.51
N ASP A 322 4.28 -10.78 -13.27
CA ASP A 322 3.25 -9.77 -13.00
C ASP A 322 1.85 -10.27 -13.35
N GLY A 323 0.88 -9.96 -12.47
CA GLY A 323 -0.53 -10.15 -12.76
C GLY A 323 -1.00 -9.22 -13.89
N ALA A 324 -1.92 -9.70 -14.73
CA ALA A 324 -2.30 -9.01 -15.96
C ALA A 324 -2.91 -7.60 -15.73
N HIS A 325 -3.53 -7.34 -14.58
CA HIS A 325 -4.10 -6.02 -14.26
C HIS A 325 -3.20 -5.13 -13.40
N VAL A 326 -1.95 -5.53 -13.12
CA VAL A 326 -1.02 -4.71 -12.31
C VAL A 326 -0.74 -3.36 -13.00
N GLU A 327 -0.48 -3.37 -14.31
CA GLU A 327 -0.17 -2.15 -15.08
C GLU A 327 -1.36 -1.17 -15.10
N GLU A 328 -2.59 -1.68 -15.22
CA GLU A 328 -3.79 -0.85 -15.19
C GLU A 328 -3.95 -0.14 -13.82
N ARG A 329 -3.73 -0.88 -12.73
CA ARG A 329 -3.76 -0.30 -11.38
C ARG A 329 -2.63 0.70 -11.17
N TRP A 330 -1.43 0.42 -11.67
CA TRP A 330 -0.30 1.33 -11.60
C TRP A 330 -0.54 2.63 -12.36
N THR A 331 -1.16 2.55 -13.54
CA THR A 331 -1.59 3.74 -14.29
C THR A 331 -2.48 4.66 -13.45
N ARG A 332 -3.36 4.12 -12.61
CA ARG A 332 -4.19 4.94 -11.70
C ARG A 332 -3.40 5.58 -10.57
N ASP A 333 -2.37 4.91 -10.08
CA ASP A 333 -1.45 5.49 -9.11
C ASP A 333 -0.63 6.63 -9.74
N ARG A 334 -0.21 6.51 -11.00
CA ARG A 334 0.39 7.61 -11.78
C ARG A 334 -0.56 8.81 -11.86
N TRP A 335 -1.82 8.59 -12.25
CA TRP A 335 -2.84 9.65 -12.22
C TRP A 335 -3.02 10.29 -10.85
N SER A 336 -2.98 9.49 -9.79
CA SER A 336 -3.09 9.98 -8.41
C SER A 336 -1.89 10.85 -8.03
N PHE A 337 -0.67 10.42 -8.38
CA PHE A 337 0.56 11.16 -8.13
C PHE A 337 0.59 12.48 -8.91
N THR A 338 0.33 12.44 -10.22
CA THR A 338 0.21 13.62 -11.09
C THR A 338 -0.82 14.61 -10.54
N GLY A 339 -2.02 14.14 -10.20
CA GLY A 339 -3.05 15.00 -9.61
C GLY A 339 -2.69 15.55 -8.23
N HIS A 340 -1.73 14.96 -7.49
CA HIS A 340 -1.21 15.58 -6.28
C HIS A 340 -0.11 16.61 -6.56
N ARG A 341 0.82 16.27 -7.46
CA ARG A 341 1.85 17.19 -7.98
C ARG A 341 1.21 18.49 -8.45
N ASP A 342 0.19 18.41 -9.29
CA ASP A 342 -0.46 19.59 -9.88
C ASP A 342 -1.04 20.51 -8.81
N ARG A 343 -1.64 19.95 -7.76
CA ARG A 343 -2.15 20.71 -6.61
C ARG A 343 -1.04 21.38 -5.82
N VAL A 344 0.09 20.70 -5.64
CA VAL A 344 1.27 21.27 -4.97
C VAL A 344 1.83 22.44 -5.78
N VAL A 345 2.00 22.25 -7.10
CA VAL A 345 2.50 23.27 -8.03
C VAL A 345 1.56 24.46 -8.13
N ALA A 346 0.25 24.23 -8.14
CA ALA A 346 -0.77 25.28 -8.13
C ALA A 346 -0.83 26.07 -6.81
N GLY A 347 -0.03 25.70 -5.80
CA GLY A 347 -0.03 26.37 -4.50
C GLY A 347 -1.29 26.12 -3.68
N GLU A 348 -2.03 25.03 -3.96
CA GLU A 348 -3.20 24.67 -3.16
C GLU A 348 -2.82 24.48 -1.69
N PRO A 349 -3.75 24.73 -0.75
CA PRO A 349 -3.48 24.51 0.66
C PRO A 349 -3.13 23.03 0.97
N PRO A 350 -2.47 22.77 2.12
CA PRO A 350 -2.27 21.41 2.60
C PRO A 350 -3.59 20.66 2.74
N GLN A 351 -3.54 19.33 2.65
CA GLN A 351 -4.72 18.48 2.85
C GLN A 351 -5.30 18.72 4.26
N PRO A 352 -6.64 18.87 4.39
CA PRO A 352 -7.27 19.27 5.65
C PRO A 352 -7.01 18.24 6.76
N ARG A 353 -7.12 18.67 8.03
CA ARG A 353 -7.02 17.72 9.16
C ARG A 353 -8.17 16.72 9.18
N ARG A 354 -9.36 17.19 8.87
CA ARG A 354 -10.60 16.43 8.86
C ARG A 354 -11.24 16.62 7.49
N ASP A 355 -11.62 15.51 6.86
CA ASP A 355 -12.42 15.57 5.66
C ASP A 355 -13.83 16.07 6.03
N ASP A 356 -14.41 16.93 5.17
CA ASP A 356 -15.84 17.18 5.22
C ASP A 356 -16.64 15.91 4.89
N ALA A 357 -17.93 15.90 5.20
CA ALA A 357 -18.77 14.71 5.04
C ALA A 357 -18.83 14.19 3.60
N VAL A 358 -18.88 15.07 2.60
CA VAL A 358 -18.96 14.68 1.19
C VAL A 358 -17.62 14.10 0.72
N THR A 359 -16.51 14.73 1.08
CA THR A 359 -15.16 14.22 0.80
C THR A 359 -14.93 12.87 1.47
N ALA A 360 -15.30 12.71 2.74
CA ALA A 360 -15.18 11.46 3.48
C ALA A 360 -16.01 10.33 2.83
N ALA A 361 -17.27 10.62 2.48
CA ALA A 361 -18.16 9.67 1.81
C ALA A 361 -17.63 9.28 0.42
N ASN A 362 -17.12 10.24 -0.36
CA ASN A 362 -16.50 9.98 -1.66
C ASN A 362 -15.25 9.09 -1.53
N LYS A 363 -14.38 9.35 -0.55
CA LYS A 363 -13.20 8.51 -0.28
C LYS A 363 -13.60 7.09 0.12
N LEU A 364 -14.62 6.94 0.98
CA LEU A 364 -15.12 5.62 1.39
C LEU A 364 -15.70 4.86 0.19
N ALA A 365 -16.61 5.47 -0.56
CA ALA A 365 -17.21 4.86 -1.75
C ALA A 365 -16.16 4.51 -2.82
N ALA A 366 -15.11 5.33 -2.96
CA ALA A 366 -13.98 5.01 -3.83
C ALA A 366 -13.21 3.77 -3.34
N ARG A 367 -12.89 3.68 -2.03
CA ARG A 367 -12.18 2.54 -1.45
C ARG A 367 -12.99 1.24 -1.56
N GLU A 368 -14.30 1.27 -1.38
CA GLU A 368 -15.16 0.10 -1.58
C GLU A 368 -15.13 -0.39 -3.03
N ARG A 369 -15.21 0.53 -4.00
CA ARG A 369 -15.08 0.20 -5.42
C ARG A 369 -13.72 -0.38 -5.77
N GLU A 370 -12.63 0.23 -5.28
CA GLU A 370 -11.28 -0.29 -5.52
C GLU A 370 -11.05 -1.63 -4.80
N GLN A 371 -11.65 -1.88 -3.62
CA GLN A 371 -11.59 -3.18 -2.94
C GLN A 371 -12.22 -4.27 -3.81
N ALA A 372 -13.46 -4.06 -4.25
CA ALA A 372 -14.18 -5.03 -5.06
C ALA A 372 -13.51 -5.24 -6.43
N ARG A 373 -12.98 -4.18 -7.05
CA ARG A 373 -12.21 -4.30 -8.28
C ARG A 373 -10.91 -5.08 -8.07
N LEU A 374 -10.16 -4.77 -7.03
CA LEU A 374 -8.92 -5.48 -6.71
C LEU A 374 -9.20 -6.97 -6.55
N GLU A 375 -10.20 -7.30 -5.73
CA GLU A 375 -10.58 -8.69 -5.46
C GLU A 375 -10.98 -9.46 -6.73
N ALA A 376 -11.70 -8.80 -7.64
CA ALA A 376 -12.07 -9.39 -8.92
C ALA A 376 -10.84 -9.58 -9.82
N GLN A 377 -9.99 -8.57 -9.95
CA GLN A 377 -8.78 -8.63 -10.78
C GLN A 377 -7.76 -9.64 -10.25
N GLU A 378 -7.50 -9.69 -8.94
CA GLU A 378 -6.60 -10.70 -8.33
C GLU A 378 -7.11 -12.12 -8.62
N ALA A 379 -8.43 -12.36 -8.57
CA ALA A 379 -9.02 -13.65 -8.94
C ALA A 379 -8.88 -13.97 -10.44
N LEU A 380 -9.07 -12.99 -11.32
CA LEU A 380 -8.94 -13.20 -12.77
C LEU A 380 -7.48 -13.40 -13.22
N ASP A 381 -6.54 -12.76 -12.52
CA ASP A 381 -5.11 -12.83 -12.81
C ASP A 381 -4.47 -14.12 -12.31
N ASP A 382 -5.02 -14.73 -11.25
CA ASP A 382 -4.35 -15.80 -10.51
C ASP A 382 -5.22 -17.04 -10.30
N PRO A 383 -4.83 -18.21 -10.85
CA PRO A 383 -5.57 -19.45 -10.66
C PRO A 383 -5.70 -19.89 -9.19
N LEU A 384 -4.75 -19.58 -8.30
CA LEU A 384 -4.88 -19.93 -6.88
C LEU A 384 -5.92 -19.06 -6.17
N VAL A 385 -5.97 -17.77 -6.51
CA VAL A 385 -7.00 -16.86 -5.99
C VAL A 385 -8.37 -17.26 -6.55
N MET A 386 -8.47 -17.60 -7.84
CA MET A 386 -9.70 -18.12 -8.45
C MET A 386 -10.15 -19.44 -7.82
N ALA A 387 -9.23 -20.36 -7.51
CA ALA A 387 -9.57 -21.61 -6.82
C ALA A 387 -10.23 -21.35 -5.47
N GLY A 388 -9.76 -20.34 -4.72
CA GLY A 388 -10.42 -19.87 -3.50
C GLY A 388 -11.87 -19.42 -3.74
N ARG A 389 -12.13 -18.67 -4.81
CA ARG A 389 -13.48 -18.22 -5.21
C ARG A 389 -14.37 -19.38 -5.67
N ARG A 390 -13.80 -20.40 -6.31
CA ARG A 390 -14.53 -21.62 -6.70
C ARG A 390 -14.98 -22.42 -5.48
N LEU A 391 -14.08 -22.58 -4.50
CA LEU A 391 -14.39 -23.28 -3.25
C LEU A 391 -15.42 -22.56 -2.38
N SER A 392 -15.50 -21.23 -2.43
CA SER A 392 -16.53 -20.44 -1.74
C SER A 392 -17.88 -20.42 -2.47
N GLY A 393 -17.96 -20.98 -3.69
CA GLY A 393 -19.15 -20.95 -4.54
C GLY A 393 -19.37 -19.60 -5.23
N GLU A 394 -18.38 -18.72 -5.25
CA GLU A 394 -18.38 -17.39 -5.91
C GLU A 394 -17.88 -17.44 -7.36
N ALA A 395 -17.35 -18.59 -7.78
CA ALA A 395 -16.97 -18.88 -9.16
C ALA A 395 -17.15 -20.37 -9.45
N PHE A 396 -17.14 -20.74 -10.74
CA PHE A 396 -17.09 -22.12 -11.18
C PHE A 396 -16.43 -22.24 -12.55
N ALA A 397 -15.74 -23.35 -12.78
CA ALA A 397 -15.15 -23.70 -14.06
C ALA A 397 -15.80 -24.97 -14.61
N GLY A 398 -16.01 -25.03 -15.91
CA GLY A 398 -16.68 -26.18 -16.53
C GLY A 398 -16.55 -26.23 -18.03
N GLU A 399 -16.91 -27.39 -18.59
CA GLU A 399 -16.93 -27.65 -20.02
C GLU A 399 -18.31 -27.31 -20.61
N VAL A 400 -18.34 -26.60 -21.72
CA VAL A 400 -19.57 -26.35 -22.47
C VAL A 400 -20.00 -27.63 -23.20
N THR A 401 -21.11 -28.23 -22.81
CA THR A 401 -21.60 -29.49 -23.42
C THR A 401 -22.59 -29.27 -24.55
N ASP A 402 -23.32 -28.15 -24.52
CA ASP A 402 -24.30 -27.80 -25.53
C ASP A 402 -24.51 -26.28 -25.64
N VAL A 403 -24.85 -25.81 -26.84
CA VAL A 403 -25.13 -24.40 -27.12
C VAL A 403 -26.34 -24.31 -28.04
N VAL A 404 -27.44 -23.78 -27.52
CA VAL A 404 -28.69 -23.61 -28.25
C VAL A 404 -28.96 -22.14 -28.49
N MET A 405 -29.05 -21.75 -29.76
CA MET A 405 -29.36 -20.37 -30.12
C MET A 405 -30.82 -20.03 -29.78
N ALA A 406 -31.03 -19.01 -28.94
CA ALA A 406 -32.35 -18.43 -28.66
C ALA A 406 -32.33 -16.90 -28.81
N TYR A 407 -33.51 -16.27 -28.85
CA TYR A 407 -33.64 -14.83 -29.11
C TYR A 407 -34.58 -14.18 -28.09
N SER A 408 -34.34 -12.90 -27.77
CA SER A 408 -35.23 -12.13 -26.90
C SER A 408 -36.60 -11.90 -27.54
N GLU A 409 -37.66 -11.98 -26.75
CA GLU A 409 -39.02 -11.63 -27.17
C GLU A 409 -39.19 -10.11 -27.25
N SER A 410 -38.86 -9.52 -28.40
CA SER A 410 -39.02 -8.09 -28.65
C SER A 410 -39.29 -7.80 -30.13
N LYS A 411 -39.72 -6.57 -30.46
CA LYS A 411 -39.92 -6.14 -31.87
C LYS A 411 -38.65 -6.23 -32.73
N ARG A 412 -37.47 -6.23 -32.09
CA ARG A 412 -36.16 -6.42 -32.73
C ARG A 412 -35.41 -7.50 -31.94
N PRO A 413 -35.63 -8.79 -32.24
CA PRO A 413 -35.07 -9.89 -31.47
C PRO A 413 -33.54 -9.82 -31.44
N SER A 414 -32.98 -9.91 -30.24
CA SER A 414 -31.54 -9.92 -30.01
C SER A 414 -31.09 -11.32 -29.56
N PRO A 415 -29.88 -11.77 -29.93
CA PRO A 415 -29.38 -13.10 -29.55
C PRO A 415 -29.34 -13.30 -28.03
N ARG A 416 -29.79 -14.47 -27.56
CA ARG A 416 -29.81 -14.93 -26.17
C ARG A 416 -29.47 -16.44 -26.12
N PRO A 417 -28.29 -16.86 -26.56
CA PRO A 417 -27.93 -18.27 -26.61
C PRO A 417 -27.94 -18.88 -25.21
N LEU A 418 -28.43 -20.11 -25.12
CA LEU A 418 -28.39 -20.95 -23.94
C LEU A 418 -27.16 -21.85 -24.04
N VAL A 419 -26.33 -21.81 -23.01
CA VAL A 419 -25.07 -22.54 -22.92
C VAL A 419 -25.19 -23.50 -21.74
N THR A 420 -25.08 -24.79 -22.00
CA THR A 420 -25.09 -25.82 -20.95
C THR A 420 -23.64 -26.12 -20.56
N VAL A 421 -23.32 -25.94 -19.30
CA VAL A 421 -21.96 -26.09 -18.74
C VAL A 421 -21.95 -27.23 -17.73
N ARG A 422 -21.05 -28.19 -17.91
CA ARG A 422 -20.77 -29.26 -16.95
C ARG A 422 -19.68 -28.82 -15.97
N THR A 423 -19.95 -28.90 -14.67
CA THR A 423 -18.98 -28.52 -13.63
C THR A 423 -19.08 -29.40 -12.39
N GLU A 424 -17.94 -29.66 -11.75
CA GLU A 424 -17.85 -30.30 -10.43
C GLU A 424 -17.94 -29.30 -9.27
N ASP A 425 -17.82 -28.00 -9.58
CA ASP A 425 -17.92 -26.94 -8.58
C ASP A 425 -19.37 -26.80 -8.09
N ARG A 426 -19.53 -26.18 -6.92
CA ARG A 426 -20.84 -25.96 -6.29
C ARG A 426 -21.14 -24.47 -6.16
N PRO A 427 -21.40 -23.77 -7.28
CA PRO A 427 -21.65 -22.32 -7.23
C PRO A 427 -22.97 -22.01 -6.54
N HIS A 428 -23.00 -20.91 -5.78
CA HIS A 428 -24.18 -20.42 -5.11
C HIS A 428 -25.05 -19.57 -6.05
N LEU A 429 -25.80 -20.25 -6.93
CA LEU A 429 -26.67 -19.60 -7.92
C LEU A 429 -28.14 -19.66 -7.48
N GLY A 430 -28.74 -18.49 -7.25
CA GLY A 430 -30.20 -18.35 -7.13
C GLY A 430 -30.87 -18.21 -8.50
N GLU A 431 -32.21 -18.24 -8.53
CA GLU A 431 -32.97 -18.00 -9.76
C GLU A 431 -32.56 -16.69 -10.43
N ARG A 432 -32.27 -16.74 -11.74
CA ARG A 432 -31.84 -15.57 -12.54
C ARG A 432 -30.59 -14.87 -12.02
N ALA A 433 -29.76 -15.57 -11.23
CA ALA A 433 -28.46 -15.04 -10.80
C ALA A 433 -27.62 -14.67 -12.02
N LYS A 434 -26.96 -13.52 -11.95
CA LYS A 434 -26.01 -13.10 -12.97
C LYS A 434 -24.66 -13.75 -12.72
N VAL A 435 -24.03 -14.18 -13.79
CA VAL A 435 -22.67 -14.70 -13.80
C VAL A 435 -21.88 -14.03 -14.91
N TYR A 436 -20.57 -13.98 -14.78
CA TYR A 436 -19.68 -13.24 -15.67
C TYR A 436 -18.53 -14.11 -16.12
N ARG A 437 -18.18 -14.07 -17.40
CA ARG A 437 -16.93 -14.67 -17.92
C ARG A 437 -16.06 -13.59 -18.55
N SER A 438 -14.75 -13.82 -18.58
CA SER A 438 -13.83 -12.92 -19.29
C SER A 438 -13.86 -13.25 -20.79
N LEU A 439 -14.20 -12.26 -21.61
CA LEU A 439 -14.19 -12.34 -23.07
C LEU A 439 -13.21 -11.28 -23.59
N GLY A 440 -12.01 -11.71 -23.98
CA GLY A 440 -10.95 -10.80 -24.44
C GLY A 440 -10.59 -9.72 -23.41
N GLY A 441 -10.54 -10.10 -22.13
CA GLY A 441 -10.26 -9.20 -21.00
C GLY A 441 -11.45 -8.36 -20.54
N LYS A 442 -12.65 -8.54 -21.13
CA LYS A 442 -13.83 -7.77 -20.76
C LYS A 442 -14.93 -8.68 -20.18
N PRO A 443 -15.69 -8.23 -19.17
CA PRO A 443 -16.76 -9.05 -18.59
C PRO A 443 -17.90 -9.26 -19.58
N GLN A 444 -18.24 -10.50 -19.90
CA GLN A 444 -19.48 -10.87 -20.58
C GLN A 444 -20.45 -11.47 -19.56
N SER A 445 -21.68 -10.96 -19.54
CA SER A 445 -22.72 -11.34 -18.60
C SER A 445 -23.55 -12.51 -19.13
N ALA A 446 -23.95 -13.39 -18.23
CA ALA A 446 -24.93 -14.43 -18.46
C ALA A 446 -25.91 -14.52 -17.27
N GLU A 447 -27.10 -15.06 -17.52
CA GLU A 447 -28.11 -15.32 -16.49
C GLU A 447 -28.28 -16.83 -16.29
N PHE A 448 -28.28 -17.27 -15.04
CA PHE A 448 -28.59 -18.65 -14.69
C PHE A 448 -30.08 -18.93 -14.91
N VAL A 449 -30.38 -19.92 -15.75
CA VAL A 449 -31.75 -20.31 -16.13
C VAL A 449 -32.23 -21.49 -15.30
N GLY A 450 -31.36 -22.46 -15.04
CA GLY A 450 -31.70 -23.67 -14.30
C GLY A 450 -30.63 -24.75 -14.40
N ARG A 451 -30.93 -25.91 -13.83
CA ARG A 451 -30.11 -27.12 -13.93
C ARG A 451 -30.85 -28.20 -14.71
N GLU A 452 -30.15 -28.89 -15.59
CA GLU A 452 -30.66 -30.10 -16.26
C GLU A 452 -30.31 -31.37 -15.47
N ALA A 453 -29.18 -31.35 -14.77
CA ALA A 453 -28.71 -32.35 -13.82
C ALA A 453 -27.89 -31.65 -12.72
N ASP A 454 -27.47 -32.37 -11.68
CA ASP A 454 -26.73 -31.78 -10.55
C ASP A 454 -25.44 -31.05 -10.99
N ASP A 455 -24.78 -31.53 -12.04
CA ASP A 455 -23.54 -31.01 -12.62
C ASP A 455 -23.73 -30.18 -13.91
N LEU A 456 -24.96 -30.08 -14.44
CA LEU A 456 -25.27 -29.40 -15.71
C LEU A 456 -26.06 -28.11 -15.50
N PHE A 457 -25.40 -26.98 -15.71
CA PHE A 457 -25.95 -25.63 -15.52
C PHE A 457 -26.27 -24.98 -16.85
N VAL A 458 -27.48 -24.45 -17.00
CA VAL A 458 -27.90 -23.71 -18.20
C VAL A 458 -27.79 -22.22 -17.97
N LEU A 459 -26.95 -21.56 -18.77
CA LEU A 459 -26.67 -20.13 -18.71
C LEU A 459 -27.15 -19.44 -19.99
N ARG A 460 -27.81 -18.30 -19.86
CA ARG A 460 -28.21 -17.46 -20.99
C ARG A 460 -27.25 -16.30 -21.15
N ILE A 461 -26.50 -16.23 -22.25
CA ILE A 461 -25.64 -15.06 -22.53
C ILE A 461 -26.52 -13.85 -22.85
N VAL A 462 -26.22 -12.69 -22.24
CA VAL A 462 -27.08 -11.49 -22.38
C VAL A 462 -26.44 -10.30 -23.07
N ASP A 463 -25.10 -10.23 -23.13
CA ASP A 463 -24.38 -9.10 -23.72
C ASP A 463 -23.14 -9.51 -24.52
N LYS A 464 -22.47 -8.51 -25.12
CA LYS A 464 -21.20 -8.63 -25.88
C LYS A 464 -21.19 -9.64 -27.02
N MET A 465 -22.30 -9.72 -27.75
CA MET A 465 -22.47 -10.54 -28.97
C MET A 465 -22.55 -9.68 -30.25
N GLY A 466 -22.05 -8.45 -30.20
CA GLY A 466 -22.24 -7.47 -31.27
C GLY A 466 -23.63 -6.83 -31.31
N ARG A 467 -23.88 -6.03 -32.35
CA ARG A 467 -25.15 -5.29 -32.55
C ARG A 467 -26.10 -5.97 -33.54
N GLY A 468 -25.65 -7.04 -34.19
CA GLY A 468 -26.39 -7.77 -35.23
C GLY A 468 -27.33 -8.85 -34.69
N LYS A 469 -28.10 -9.45 -35.61
CA LYS A 469 -28.91 -10.65 -35.31
C LYS A 469 -28.06 -11.92 -35.24
N GLU A 470 -26.93 -11.93 -35.93
CA GLU A 470 -25.91 -12.97 -35.81
C GLU A 470 -24.85 -12.49 -34.80
N PRO A 471 -24.52 -13.29 -33.79
CA PRO A 471 -23.45 -12.97 -32.86
C PRO A 471 -22.11 -12.77 -33.57
N GLU A 472 -21.29 -11.84 -33.08
CA GLU A 472 -19.91 -11.71 -33.55
C GLU A 472 -19.11 -13.00 -33.30
N ALA A 473 -18.20 -13.36 -34.21
CA ALA A 473 -17.39 -14.56 -34.08
C ALA A 473 -16.61 -14.58 -32.75
N GLY A 474 -16.62 -15.71 -32.05
CA GLY A 474 -15.98 -15.87 -30.73
C GLY A 474 -16.75 -15.27 -29.54
N SER A 475 -17.88 -14.57 -29.77
CA SER A 475 -18.67 -13.98 -28.68
C SER A 475 -19.56 -14.97 -27.93
N VAL A 476 -19.89 -16.10 -28.56
CA VAL A 476 -20.66 -17.20 -27.99
C VAL A 476 -19.72 -18.39 -27.80
N PRO A 477 -19.75 -19.09 -26.66
CA PRO A 477 -18.98 -20.31 -26.49
C PRO A 477 -19.29 -21.37 -27.54
N GLU A 478 -18.33 -22.24 -27.78
CA GLU A 478 -18.51 -23.46 -28.57
C GLU A 478 -18.54 -24.69 -27.66
N LYS A 479 -19.12 -25.78 -28.17
CA LYS A 479 -19.12 -27.06 -27.48
C LYS A 479 -17.68 -27.56 -27.31
N GLY A 480 -17.31 -27.93 -26.08
CA GLY A 480 -15.97 -28.34 -25.69
C GLY A 480 -15.14 -27.22 -25.06
N ASP A 481 -15.61 -25.97 -25.09
CA ASP A 481 -14.90 -24.86 -24.43
C ASP A 481 -14.83 -25.06 -22.92
N LEU A 482 -13.65 -24.86 -22.34
CA LEU A 482 -13.45 -24.79 -20.89
C LEU A 482 -13.53 -23.33 -20.45
N LEU A 483 -14.56 -23.01 -19.68
CA LEU A 483 -14.84 -21.64 -19.25
C LEU A 483 -14.88 -21.52 -17.73
N CYS A 484 -14.46 -20.36 -17.24
CA CYS A 484 -14.65 -19.96 -15.86
C CYS A 484 -15.67 -18.83 -15.79
N PHE A 485 -16.68 -18.99 -14.95
CA PHE A 485 -17.70 -18.00 -14.64
C PHE A 485 -17.56 -17.55 -13.18
N THR A 486 -17.83 -16.28 -12.91
CA THR A 486 -17.85 -15.67 -11.59
C THR A 486 -19.24 -15.13 -11.26
N THR A 487 -19.64 -15.12 -10.00
CA THR A 487 -20.90 -14.48 -9.57
C THR A 487 -20.71 -12.98 -9.30
N PHE A 488 -19.47 -12.52 -9.19
CA PHE A 488 -19.10 -11.12 -9.05
C PHE A 488 -18.73 -10.49 -10.39
N GLU A 489 -19.05 -9.20 -10.54
CA GLU A 489 -18.69 -8.38 -11.69
C GLU A 489 -17.17 -8.13 -11.73
N HIS A 490 -16.59 -8.12 -12.93
CA HIS A 490 -15.15 -7.83 -13.11
C HIS A 490 -14.85 -6.33 -13.02
N GLU A 491 -15.87 -5.49 -13.26
CA GLU A 491 -15.79 -4.04 -13.15
C GLU A 491 -16.99 -3.53 -12.35
N GLN A 492 -16.74 -2.97 -11.17
CA GLN A 492 -17.78 -2.32 -10.37
C GLN A 492 -18.26 -1.02 -11.03
N ARG A 493 -19.59 -0.87 -11.11
CA ARG A 493 -20.21 0.40 -11.52
C ARG A 493 -20.10 1.44 -10.40
N GLY A 494 -20.03 2.71 -10.80
CA GLY A 494 -20.10 3.82 -9.86
C GLY A 494 -21.41 3.83 -9.07
N GLY A 495 -21.34 4.16 -7.79
CA GLY A 495 -22.52 4.44 -6.97
C GLY A 495 -23.24 5.72 -7.41
N PRO A 496 -24.41 6.01 -6.83
CA PRO A 496 -25.15 7.25 -7.12
C PRO A 496 -24.30 8.49 -6.83
N LYS A 497 -24.54 9.58 -7.57
CA LYS A 497 -23.88 10.87 -7.30
C LYS A 497 -24.25 11.32 -5.89
N LEU A 498 -23.26 11.72 -5.09
CA LEU A 498 -23.49 12.39 -3.81
C LEU A 498 -24.05 13.81 -4.05
N PRO A 499 -24.79 14.37 -3.08
CA PRO A 499 -25.24 15.75 -3.14
C PRO A 499 -24.04 16.71 -3.22
N ASP A 500 -24.30 17.92 -3.71
CA ASP A 500 -23.28 18.97 -3.71
C ASP A 500 -23.01 19.42 -2.25
N PRO A 501 -21.80 19.92 -1.89
CA PRO A 501 -21.43 20.22 -0.51
C PRO A 501 -22.41 21.15 0.22
N GLU A 502 -23.01 22.10 -0.49
CA GLU A 502 -23.99 23.05 0.02
C GLU A 502 -25.32 22.38 0.43
N GLU A 503 -25.59 21.17 -0.06
CA GLU A 503 -26.76 20.37 0.26
C GLU A 503 -26.49 19.32 1.36
N THR A 504 -25.32 19.38 2.01
CA THR A 504 -24.96 18.45 3.09
C THR A 504 -25.97 18.55 4.25
N PRO A 505 -26.65 17.46 4.64
CA PRO A 505 -27.63 17.50 5.73
C PRO A 505 -26.99 17.92 7.06
N TRP A 506 -27.74 18.65 7.89
CA TRP A 506 -27.28 19.08 9.24
C TRP A 506 -26.82 17.93 10.13
N THR A 507 -27.40 16.73 9.95
CA THR A 507 -27.02 15.49 10.65
C THR A 507 -25.61 15.02 10.33
N HIS A 508 -25.00 15.53 9.26
CA HIS A 508 -23.66 15.19 8.79
C HIS A 508 -22.71 16.40 8.84
N GLY A 509 -23.05 17.42 9.64
CA GLY A 509 -22.25 18.64 9.80
C GLY A 509 -22.81 19.88 9.09
N GLY A 510 -23.84 19.72 8.26
CA GLY A 510 -24.44 20.82 7.50
C GLY A 510 -23.56 21.30 6.34
N PRO A 511 -24.02 22.33 5.59
CA PRO A 511 -23.22 22.96 4.54
C PRO A 511 -21.89 23.46 5.11
N PRO A 512 -20.77 23.37 4.37
CA PRO A 512 -19.49 23.90 4.83
C PRO A 512 -19.60 25.42 5.07
N GLY A 513 -19.03 25.90 6.17
CA GLY A 513 -18.88 27.34 6.43
C GLY A 513 -17.82 27.99 5.53
N GLU A 514 -17.56 29.30 5.69
CA GLU A 514 -16.47 29.97 4.98
C GLU A 514 -15.14 29.26 5.22
N ALA A 515 -14.34 29.10 4.15
CA ALA A 515 -13.03 28.47 4.21
C ALA A 515 -12.05 29.35 5.01
N VAL A 516 -11.99 29.13 6.31
CA VAL A 516 -10.98 29.73 7.18
C VAL A 516 -9.68 28.97 6.96
N GLN A 517 -8.56 29.68 6.76
CA GLN A 517 -7.24 29.04 6.79
C GLN A 517 -7.09 28.27 8.11
N GLU A 518 -6.99 26.93 8.03
CA GLU A 518 -6.80 26.11 9.21
C GLU A 518 -5.50 26.53 9.89
N ALA A 519 -5.60 27.13 11.07
CA ALA A 519 -4.45 27.40 11.91
C ALA A 519 -3.78 26.07 12.27
N ALA A 520 -2.47 26.12 12.58
CA ALA A 520 -1.83 24.98 13.25
C ALA A 520 -2.64 24.64 14.52
N ASP A 521 -2.94 23.36 14.76
CA ASP A 521 -3.58 22.94 16.00
C ASP A 521 -2.70 23.43 17.16
N PRO A 522 -3.28 23.89 18.28
CA PRO A 522 -2.51 24.04 19.49
C PRO A 522 -1.86 22.67 19.78
N THR A 523 -0.55 22.66 20.00
CA THR A 523 0.21 21.44 20.32
C THR A 523 -0.52 20.64 21.41
N THR A 524 -1.08 19.49 21.04
CA THR A 524 -1.64 18.54 22.00
C THR A 524 -0.54 17.62 22.50
N THR A 525 -0.71 16.94 23.63
CA THR A 525 0.26 15.94 24.11
C THR A 525 0.51 14.78 23.13
N GLU A 526 -0.36 14.61 22.11
CA GLU A 526 -0.18 13.66 21.01
C GLU A 526 0.56 14.26 19.80
N ASP A 527 0.70 15.59 19.72
CA ASP A 527 1.40 16.35 18.66
C ASP A 527 2.73 16.96 19.12
N VAL A 528 3.05 16.83 20.41
CA VAL A 528 4.39 17.12 20.92
C VAL A 528 5.30 15.99 20.42
N LEU A 529 5.93 16.27 19.27
CA LEU A 529 7.21 15.65 18.91
C LEU A 529 8.13 15.74 20.09
#